data_AF-A0A143YLS3-F1
#
_entry.id   AF-A0A143YLS3-F1
#
_cell.length_a   1.000
_cell.length_b   1.000
_cell.length_c   1.000
_cell.angle_alpha   90.00
_cell.angle_beta   90.00
_cell.angle_gamma   90.00
#
_symmetry.space_group_name_H-M   'P 1'
#
loop_
_entity.id
_entity.type
_entity.pdbx_description
1 polymer ?
#
loop_
_entity_poly.entity_id
_entity_poly.type
_entity_poly.pdbx_seq_one_letter_code
_entity_poly.pdbx_strand_id
1 'polypeptide(L)'
;MTTQKHLTLEDRYAIQHSLEKRHSFRTIARSLDKDPTSISKEVRRHRQSRYYVGQGRVPNRCIHRQSCAITNLCANKKCRKASCSLCNQCNSVCA
;
A
#
# COMPACT_ATOMS: atom_id res chain seq x y z
N MET A 1 -11.68 -10.05 -31.60
CA MET A 1 -11.13 -8.68 -31.41
C MET A 1 -11.50 -8.22 -30.01
N THR A 2 -10.54 -7.82 -29.18
CA THR A 2 -10.85 -7.37 -27.81
C THR A 2 -11.41 -5.94 -27.85
N THR A 3 -12.68 -5.78 -27.54
CA THR A 3 -13.41 -4.49 -27.48
C THR A 3 -13.08 -3.66 -26.23
N GLN A 4 -11.97 -3.95 -25.56
CA GLN A 4 -11.60 -3.34 -24.29
C GLN A 4 -11.00 -1.94 -24.53
N LYS A 5 -11.77 -0.89 -24.24
CA LYS A 5 -11.26 0.49 -24.27
C LYS A 5 -10.23 0.66 -23.15
N HIS A 6 -8.95 0.80 -23.50
CA HIS A 6 -7.89 1.12 -22.54
C HIS A 6 -8.20 2.42 -21.78
N LEU A 7 -7.72 2.51 -20.54
CA LEU A 7 -7.72 3.75 -19.76
C LEU A 7 -6.65 4.68 -20.34
N THR A 8 -7.05 5.89 -20.65
CA THR A 8 -6.13 6.96 -21.06
C THR A 8 -5.43 7.58 -19.85
N LEU A 9 -4.44 8.44 -20.08
CA LEU A 9 -3.81 9.20 -19.00
C LEU A 9 -4.82 10.13 -18.31
N GLU A 10 -5.67 10.79 -19.10
CA GLU A 10 -6.75 11.65 -18.60
C GLU A 10 -7.75 10.89 -17.73
N ASP A 11 -8.12 9.66 -18.13
CA ASP A 11 -8.98 8.80 -17.31
C ASP A 11 -8.35 8.54 -15.93
N ARG A 12 -7.03 8.34 -15.88
CA ARG A 12 -6.31 8.11 -14.61
C ARG A 12 -6.31 9.35 -13.72
N TYR A 13 -6.10 10.53 -14.28
CA TYR A 13 -6.22 11.79 -13.54
C TYR A 13 -7.64 11.99 -13.00
N ALA A 14 -8.67 11.70 -13.81
CA ALA A 14 -10.06 11.79 -13.38
C ALA A 14 -10.41 10.78 -12.26
N ILE A 15 -9.86 9.56 -12.33
CA ILE A 15 -9.97 8.57 -11.25
C ILE A 15 -9.34 9.13 -9.97
N GLN A 16 -8.10 9.64 -10.04
CA GLN A 16 -7.39 10.18 -8.88
C GLN A 16 -8.21 11.31 -8.21
N HIS A 17 -8.61 12.33 -8.98
CA HIS A 17 -9.38 13.47 -8.47
C HIS A 17 -10.71 13.04 -7.82
N SER A 18 -11.38 12.06 -8.43
CA SER A 18 -12.64 11.55 -7.89
C SER A 18 -12.45 10.76 -6.59
N LEU A 19 -11.34 10.04 -6.45
CA LEU A 19 -10.99 9.35 -5.20
C LEU A 19 -10.66 10.33 -4.08
N GLU A 20 -9.98 11.44 -4.39
CA GLU A 20 -9.72 12.53 -3.43
C GLU A 20 -11.04 13.13 -2.91
N LYS A 21 -12.05 13.22 -3.77
CA LYS A 21 -13.43 13.61 -3.42
C LYS A 21 -14.26 12.49 -2.77
N ARG A 22 -13.66 11.32 -2.49
CA ARG A 22 -14.30 10.13 -1.90
C ARG A 22 -15.47 9.58 -2.71
N HIS A 23 -15.46 9.74 -4.04
CA HIS A 23 -16.48 9.13 -4.88
C HIS A 23 -16.35 7.60 -4.91
N SER A 24 -17.49 6.91 -5.01
CA SER A 24 -17.51 5.46 -5.14
C SER A 24 -16.99 5.02 -6.52
N PHE A 25 -16.41 3.82 -6.61
CA PHE A 25 -15.95 3.28 -7.90
C PHE A 25 -17.06 3.20 -8.95
N ARG A 26 -18.32 2.98 -8.53
CA ARG A 26 -19.47 2.95 -9.44
C ARG A 26 -19.78 4.33 -10.01
N THR A 27 -19.65 5.38 -9.20
CA THR A 27 -19.82 6.77 -9.64
C THR A 27 -18.73 7.16 -10.63
N ILE A 28 -17.47 6.83 -10.32
CA ILE A 28 -16.30 7.12 -11.18
C ILE A 28 -16.41 6.39 -12.53
N ALA A 29 -16.83 5.13 -12.48
CA ALA A 29 -17.05 4.31 -13.66
C ALA A 29 -18.11 4.90 -14.60
N ARG A 30 -19.24 5.38 -14.03
CA ARG A 30 -20.29 6.07 -14.80
C ARG A 30 -19.80 7.36 -15.45
N SER A 31 -18.96 8.15 -14.78
CA SER A 31 -18.45 9.40 -15.36
C SER A 31 -17.45 9.19 -16.49
N LEU A 32 -16.78 8.03 -16.54
CA LEU A 32 -15.74 7.73 -17.53
C LEU A 32 -16.19 6.73 -18.61
N ASP A 33 -17.46 6.30 -18.59
CA ASP A 33 -17.98 5.23 -19.46
C ASP A 33 -17.10 3.96 -19.40
N LYS A 34 -16.73 3.55 -18.18
CA LYS A 34 -15.92 2.36 -17.91
C LYS A 34 -16.65 1.39 -17.00
N ASP A 35 -16.20 0.14 -16.99
CA ASP A 35 -16.66 -0.84 -16.01
C ASP A 35 -16.07 -0.58 -14.61
N PRO A 36 -16.84 -0.65 -13.51
CA PRO A 36 -16.34 -0.46 -12.15
C PRO A 36 -15.18 -1.40 -11.76
N THR A 37 -15.12 -2.61 -12.32
CA THR A 37 -14.00 -3.53 -12.09
C THR A 37 -12.72 -3.05 -12.77
N SER A 38 -12.83 -2.31 -13.89
CA SER A 38 -11.68 -1.68 -14.54
C SER A 38 -11.09 -0.57 -13.66
N ILE A 39 -11.95 0.27 -13.07
CA ILE A 39 -11.53 1.28 -12.08
C ILE A 39 -10.88 0.60 -10.88
N SER A 40 -11.49 -0.47 -10.34
CA SER A 40 -10.92 -1.24 -9.22
C SER A 40 -9.54 -1.83 -9.56
N LYS A 41 -9.36 -2.40 -10.75
CA LYS A 41 -8.07 -2.95 -11.20
C LYS A 41 -7.02 -1.85 -11.32
N GLU A 42 -7.38 -0.70 -11.88
CA GLU A 42 -6.50 0.46 -12.01
C GLU A 42 -6.02 0.97 -10.65
N VAL A 43 -6.95 1.18 -9.72
CA VAL A 43 -6.63 1.63 -8.36
C VAL A 43 -5.77 0.59 -7.63
N ARG A 44 -6.09 -0.70 -7.73
CA ARG A 44 -5.29 -1.74 -7.07
C ARG A 44 -3.88 -1.85 -7.65
N ARG A 45 -3.71 -1.60 -8.95
CA ARG A 45 -2.41 -1.63 -9.62
C ARG A 45 -1.52 -0.44 -9.22
N HIS A 46 -2.10 0.74 -9.01
CA HIS A 46 -1.34 1.97 -8.77
C HIS A 46 -1.41 2.51 -7.33
N ARG A 47 -2.19 1.88 -6.44
CA ARG A 47 -2.19 2.27 -5.02
C ARG A 47 -0.80 2.06 -4.42
N GLN A 48 -0.35 3.04 -3.63
CA GLN A 48 0.78 2.83 -2.75
C GLN A 48 0.32 2.04 -1.53
N SER A 49 1.01 0.95 -1.19
CA SER A 49 0.79 0.26 0.07
C SER A 49 1.24 1.15 1.23
N ARG A 50 0.29 1.83 1.87
CA ARG A 50 0.53 2.49 3.15
C ARG A 50 0.25 1.49 4.28
N TYR A 51 1.29 1.14 5.03
CA TYR A 51 1.14 0.37 6.25
C TYR A 51 0.77 1.33 7.38
N TYR A 52 -0.52 1.51 7.60
CA TYR A 52 -0.97 2.19 8.80
C TYR A 52 -0.77 1.26 9.99
N VAL A 53 0.17 1.62 10.85
CA VAL A 53 0.24 1.07 12.20
C VAL A 53 -0.37 2.07 13.16
N GLY A 54 -1.14 1.57 14.13
CA GLY A 54 -1.63 2.42 15.21
C GLY A 54 -0.49 3.18 15.88
N GLN A 55 -0.81 4.35 16.43
CA GLN A 55 0.19 5.23 17.05
C GLN A 55 1.06 4.47 18.06
N GLY A 56 2.38 4.68 17.99
CA GLY A 56 3.35 4.00 18.85
C GLY A 56 3.73 2.56 18.44
N ARG A 57 3.08 1.98 17.42
CA ARG A 57 3.46 0.66 16.89
C ARG A 57 4.46 0.78 15.74
N VAL A 58 5.32 -0.22 15.61
CA VAL A 58 6.31 -0.33 14.53
C VAL A 58 5.71 -1.19 13.40
N PRO A 59 5.74 -0.74 12.14
CA PRO A 59 5.26 -1.53 11.01
C PRO A 59 6.26 -2.64 10.73
N ASN A 60 6.07 -3.78 11.39
CA ASN A 60 6.93 -4.96 11.29
C ASN A 60 6.11 -6.17 10.86
N ARG A 61 6.53 -6.80 9.75
CA ARG A 61 5.91 -7.93 9.04
C ARG A 61 6.76 -9.20 9.09
N CYS A 62 7.73 -9.28 9.99
CA CYS A 62 8.50 -10.51 10.20
C CYS A 62 7.55 -11.68 10.48
N ILE A 63 7.67 -12.77 9.72
CA ILE A 63 6.82 -13.95 9.89
C ILE A 63 7.08 -14.60 11.27
N HIS A 64 8.31 -14.50 11.76
CA HIS A 64 8.73 -14.98 13.07
C HIS A 64 8.58 -13.92 14.17
N ARG A 65 7.70 -12.92 14.04
CA ARG A 65 7.67 -11.76 14.95
C ARG A 65 7.59 -12.12 16.44
N GLN A 66 6.95 -13.23 16.79
CA GLN A 66 6.80 -13.70 18.17
C GLN A 66 8.03 -14.46 18.70
N SER A 67 8.79 -15.11 17.82
CA SER A 67 9.91 -16.01 18.16
C SER A 67 11.27 -15.55 17.64
N CYS A 68 11.33 -14.41 16.95
CA CYS A 68 12.56 -13.91 16.32
C CYS A 68 13.58 -13.50 17.40
N ALA A 69 14.65 -14.26 17.49
CA ALA A 69 15.76 -14.02 18.42
C ALA A 69 16.82 -13.05 17.85
N ILE A 70 16.65 -12.54 16.64
CA ILE A 70 17.61 -11.61 16.02
C ILE A 70 17.60 -10.28 16.80
N THR A 71 18.77 -9.89 17.28
CA THR A 71 19.03 -8.63 17.98
C THR A 71 19.98 -7.76 17.15
N ASN A 72 20.15 -6.48 17.51
CA ASN A 72 21.08 -5.55 16.85
C ASN A 72 20.88 -5.41 15.33
N LEU A 73 19.63 -5.49 14.87
CA LEU A 73 19.32 -5.58 13.45
C LEU A 73 19.72 -4.35 12.62
N CYS A 74 19.64 -3.17 13.22
CA CYS A 74 19.98 -1.93 12.54
C CYS A 74 21.33 -1.41 13.04
N ALA A 75 22.13 -0.83 12.14
CA ALA A 75 23.42 -0.20 12.48
C ALA A 75 23.29 1.06 13.37
N ASN A 76 22.06 1.48 13.68
CA ASN A 76 21.83 2.60 14.57
C ASN A 76 22.19 2.21 16.01
N LYS A 77 23.37 2.66 16.47
CA LYS A 77 23.87 2.47 17.84
C LYS A 77 22.96 3.05 18.93
N LYS A 78 22.04 3.98 18.57
CA LYS A 78 21.04 4.56 19.48
C LYS A 78 19.73 3.79 19.51
N CYS A 79 19.58 2.74 18.71
CA CYS A 79 18.37 1.94 18.68
C CYS A 79 18.26 1.13 19.99
N ARG A 80 17.29 1.48 20.84
CA ARG A 80 17.01 0.78 22.09
C ARG A 80 16.13 -0.47 21.91
N LYS A 81 15.88 -0.88 20.66
CA LYS A 81 15.01 -2.02 20.37
C LYS A 81 15.85 -3.30 20.49
N ALA A 82 15.54 -4.09 21.51
CA ALA A 82 16.30 -5.30 21.82
C ALA A 82 16.23 -6.36 20.70
N SER A 83 15.09 -6.48 20.01
CA SER A 83 14.83 -7.52 19.02
C SER A 83 14.34 -6.98 17.68
N CYS A 84 14.50 -7.79 16.61
CA CYS A 84 13.96 -7.50 15.27
C CYS A 84 12.49 -7.15 15.33
N SER A 85 11.70 -7.88 16.13
CA SER A 85 10.24 -7.71 16.24
C SER A 85 9.79 -6.30 16.66
N LEU A 86 10.70 -5.53 17.26
CA LEU A 86 10.48 -4.15 17.71
C LEU A 86 11.25 -3.11 16.87
N CYS A 87 12.14 -3.53 15.96
CA CYS A 87 12.91 -2.66 15.09
C CYS A 87 12.10 -2.25 13.84
N ASN A 88 12.18 -0.97 13.46
CA ASN A 88 11.52 -0.44 12.25
C ASN A 88 12.22 -0.82 10.95
N GLN A 89 13.48 -1.28 11.03
CA GLN A 89 14.24 -1.80 9.89
C GLN A 89 14.04 -3.31 9.67
N CYS A 90 13.19 -3.97 10.46
CA CYS A 90 13.04 -5.43 10.34
C CYS A 90 12.52 -5.87 8.97
N ASN A 91 11.62 -5.09 8.35
CA ASN A 91 11.12 -5.43 7.03
C ASN A 91 12.11 -5.17 5.90
N SER A 92 13.08 -4.27 6.08
CA SER A 92 14.09 -3.95 5.07
C SER A 92 15.29 -4.88 5.15
N VAL A 93 15.64 -5.35 6.36
CA VAL A 93 16.84 -6.16 6.60
C VAL A 93 16.55 -7.67 6.57
N CYS A 94 15.41 -8.13 7.13
CA CYS A 94 15.08 -9.55 7.24
C CYS A 94 14.11 -10.03 6.14
N ALA A 95 14.18 -9.43 4.95
CA ALA A 95 13.25 -9.73 3.85
C ALA A 95 13.16 -11.23 3.53
#